data_AF-A0A7X6YGM4-F1
#
_entry.id   AF-A0A7X6YGM4-F1
#
_cell.length_a   1.000
_cell.length_b   1.000
_cell.length_c   1.000
_cell.angle_alpha   90.00
_cell.angle_beta   90.00
_cell.angle_gamma   90.00
#
_symmetry.space_group_name_H-M   'P 1'
#
loop_
_entity.id
_entity.type
_entity.pdbx_description
1 polymer ?
#
loop_
_entity_poly.entity_id
_entity_poly.type
_entity_poly.pdbx_seq_one_letter_code
_entity_poly.pdbx_strand_id
1 'polypeptide(L)'
;MKQFWREHLEQEPALQPHLERLARKFIRTGSAPKSFTFTLGSDQPAIRRALEFIFAGGRWTDGKLIVKLPQRLCTHHALQALADHLAIAPEVESATDGNAARTTALLRQKLLHPSCAGLLDALAQSDDLVRFFRHQTQAETTLDGLLRAVEQLQDNHAAITLSQLGADALHDSKALRSGVRRKLLVTLLATLAEAEDDEAAQVLARFGVIDNPYTTQVLLYGPLAYTDEGGRVWDWPAQLHGIGLAVALTWEQVQGMRSIQPLAPVDGVITSENAASFHRLVDAHSPAICIYTAGYPNSAV
;
A
#
# COMPACT_ATOMS: atom_id res chain seq x y z
N MET A 1 12.21 21.31 32.34
CA MET A 1 11.01 20.69 31.73
C MET A 1 10.00 20.16 32.75
N LYS A 2 10.40 19.42 33.80
CA LYS A 2 9.46 18.97 34.85
C LYS A 2 8.70 20.13 35.52
N GLN A 3 9.41 21.21 35.84
CA GLN A 3 8.84 22.43 36.41
C GLN A 3 7.86 23.14 35.45
N PHE A 4 8.19 23.23 34.16
CA PHE A 4 7.32 23.80 33.13
C PHE A 4 5.94 23.11 33.08
N TRP A 5 5.91 21.78 33.09
CA TRP A 5 4.64 21.03 33.05
C TRP A 5 3.85 21.19 34.34
N ARG A 6 4.53 21.17 35.48
CA ARG A 6 3.91 21.39 36.80
C ARG A 6 3.23 22.76 36.87
N GLU A 7 3.92 23.83 36.49
CA GLU A 7 3.40 25.20 36.54
C GLU A 7 2.12 25.35 35.69
N HIS A 8 2.07 24.75 34.49
CA HIS A 8 0.89 24.85 33.63
C HIS A 8 -0.29 24.00 34.13
N LEU A 9 -0.02 22.84 34.75
CA LEU A 9 -1.06 21.97 35.32
C LEU A 9 -1.58 22.48 36.67
N GLU A 10 -0.77 23.21 37.44
CA GLU A 10 -1.22 23.90 38.65
C GLU A 10 -2.08 25.13 38.31
N GLN A 11 -1.73 25.85 37.24
CA GLN A 11 -2.52 26.99 36.76
C GLN A 11 -3.87 26.56 36.16
N GLU A 12 -3.89 25.48 35.39
CA GLU A 12 -5.09 24.98 34.70
C GLU A 12 -5.20 23.45 34.83
N PRO A 13 -5.74 22.92 35.94
CA PRO A 13 -5.84 21.47 36.18
C PRO A 13 -6.65 20.72 35.12
N ALA A 14 -7.59 21.41 34.47
CA ALA A 14 -8.43 20.85 33.41
C ALA A 14 -7.63 20.46 32.15
N LEU A 15 -6.36 20.86 32.01
CA LEU A 15 -5.47 20.42 30.94
C LEU A 15 -5.02 18.96 31.09
N GLN A 16 -5.04 18.44 32.32
CA GLN A 16 -4.51 17.11 32.66
C GLN A 16 -5.01 15.99 31.72
N PRO A 17 -6.33 15.77 31.50
CA PRO A 17 -6.80 14.68 30.64
C PRO A 17 -6.34 14.82 29.18
N HIS A 18 -6.12 16.04 28.70
CA HIS A 18 -5.68 16.30 27.33
C HIS A 18 -4.18 16.05 27.15
N LEU A 19 -3.38 16.48 28.12
CA LEU A 19 -1.93 16.24 28.14
C LEU A 19 -1.60 14.77 28.44
N GLU A 20 -2.44 14.10 29.22
CA GLU A 20 -2.33 12.65 29.45
C GLU A 20 -2.44 11.86 28.13
N ARG A 21 -3.36 12.23 27.24
CA ARG A 21 -3.47 11.59 25.91
C ARG A 21 -2.21 11.79 25.06
N LEU A 22 -1.57 12.96 25.14
CA LEU A 22 -0.32 13.23 24.45
C LEU A 22 0.82 12.36 25.02
N ALA A 23 0.95 12.33 26.34
CA ALA A 23 1.97 11.56 27.03
C ALA A 23 1.78 10.04 26.82
N ARG A 24 0.56 9.50 26.91
CA ARG A 24 0.25 8.10 26.57
C ARG A 24 0.62 7.79 25.12
N LYS A 25 0.32 8.67 24.16
CA LYS A 25 0.72 8.48 22.75
C LYS A 25 2.24 8.44 22.61
N PHE A 26 2.96 9.34 23.28
CA PHE A 26 4.43 9.36 23.29
C PHE A 26 5.00 8.05 23.84
N ILE A 27 4.56 7.63 25.03
CA ILE A 27 4.98 6.38 25.68
C ILE A 27 4.70 5.17 24.79
N ARG A 28 3.52 5.08 24.19
CA ARG A 28 3.13 3.98 23.29
C ARG A 28 3.95 3.93 21.99
N THR A 29 4.36 5.08 21.45
CA THR A 29 5.03 5.17 20.14
C THR A 29 6.56 5.27 20.26
N GLY A 30 7.09 5.49 21.46
CA GLY A 30 8.52 5.68 21.70
C GLY A 30 9.13 6.92 21.02
N SER A 31 8.31 7.76 20.39
CA SER A 31 8.76 8.90 19.59
C SER A 31 7.91 10.13 19.80
N ALA A 32 8.56 11.30 19.78
CA ALA A 32 7.89 12.59 19.92
C ALA A 32 7.11 12.93 18.63
N PRO A 33 5.78 13.07 18.66
CA PRO A 33 5.02 13.39 17.46
C PRO A 33 5.28 14.82 17.00
N LYS A 34 5.41 15.04 15.68
CA LYS A 34 5.56 16.39 15.09
C LYS A 34 4.28 17.24 15.23
N SER A 35 3.13 16.60 15.33
CA SER A 35 1.82 17.25 15.51
C SER A 35 0.89 16.38 16.34
N PHE A 36 -0.07 17.02 17.02
CA PHE A 36 -1.06 16.34 17.83
C PHE A 36 -2.43 17.02 17.73
N THR A 37 -3.49 16.23 17.88
CA THR A 37 -4.87 16.72 17.81
C THR A 37 -5.55 16.53 19.15
N PHE A 38 -5.95 17.63 19.77
CA PHE A 38 -6.76 17.64 20.99
C PHE A 38 -8.24 17.72 20.62
N THR A 39 -9.07 16.88 21.23
CA THR A 39 -10.53 16.92 21.10
C THR A 39 -11.10 17.60 22.33
N LEU A 40 -11.65 18.81 22.18
CA LEU A 40 -12.10 19.66 23.30
C LEU A 40 -13.62 19.91 23.30
N GLY A 41 -14.30 19.70 22.16
CA GLY A 41 -15.71 20.11 22.00
C GLY A 41 -15.86 21.62 21.75
N SER A 42 -17.09 22.12 21.63
CA SER A 42 -17.36 23.55 21.39
C SER A 42 -17.21 24.44 22.64
N ASP A 43 -17.28 23.85 23.83
CA ASP A 43 -17.61 24.59 25.07
C ASP A 43 -16.40 24.78 26.02
N GLN A 44 -15.17 24.65 25.51
CA GLN A 44 -13.95 24.71 26.33
C GLN A 44 -12.92 25.77 25.85
N PRO A 45 -13.29 27.06 25.76
CA PRO A 45 -12.42 28.11 25.23
C PRO A 45 -11.18 28.38 26.09
N ALA A 46 -11.26 28.19 27.42
CA ALA A 46 -10.12 28.37 28.34
C ALA A 46 -9.02 27.32 28.11
N ILE A 47 -9.41 26.04 28.07
CA ILE A 47 -8.52 24.91 27.78
C ILE A 47 -7.88 25.05 26.40
N ARG A 48 -8.67 25.47 25.40
CA ARG A 48 -8.16 25.76 24.05
C ARG A 48 -7.05 26.81 24.09
N ARG A 49 -7.29 27.97 24.72
CA ARG A 49 -6.30 29.06 24.80
C ARG A 49 -5.03 28.63 25.51
N ALA A 50 -5.16 27.87 26.59
CA ALA A 50 -4.02 27.36 27.34
C ALA A 50 -3.19 26.36 26.50
N LEU A 51 -3.83 25.47 25.73
CA LEU A 51 -3.13 24.58 24.79
C LEU A 51 -2.48 25.37 23.64
N GLU A 52 -3.16 26.35 23.05
CA GLU A 52 -2.58 27.24 22.03
C GLU A 52 -1.36 27.98 22.57
N PHE A 53 -1.37 28.42 23.83
CA PHE A 53 -0.20 29.05 24.48
C PHE A 53 0.98 28.08 24.62
N ILE A 54 0.75 26.87 25.14
CA ILE A 54 1.80 25.85 25.33
C ILE A 54 2.45 25.47 23.99
N PHE A 55 1.65 25.28 22.95
CA PHE A 55 2.08 24.78 21.64
C PHE A 55 2.35 25.88 20.60
N ALA A 56 2.31 27.16 20.99
CA ALA A 56 2.54 28.33 20.12
C ALA A 56 1.57 28.39 18.92
N GLY A 57 0.29 28.10 19.18
CA GLY A 57 -0.82 28.18 18.23
C GLY A 57 -1.36 26.81 17.82
N GLY A 58 -2.40 26.84 16.99
CA GLY A 58 -3.04 25.64 16.46
C GLY A 58 -4.15 25.98 15.47
N ARG A 59 -4.52 25.01 14.65
CA ARG A 59 -5.68 25.11 13.75
C ARG A 59 -6.90 24.53 14.46
N TRP A 60 -7.95 25.33 14.58
CA TRP A 60 -9.24 24.89 15.12
C TRP A 60 -10.18 24.44 14.00
N THR A 61 -10.73 23.24 14.14
CA THR A 61 -11.74 22.69 13.22
C THR A 61 -12.69 21.79 14.00
N ASP A 62 -14.00 22.08 13.97
CA ASP A 62 -15.08 21.21 14.50
C ASP A 62 -14.80 20.62 15.90
N GLY A 63 -14.54 21.48 16.89
CA GLY A 63 -14.30 21.04 18.28
C GLY A 63 -12.94 20.38 18.52
N LYS A 64 -12.03 20.43 17.54
CA LYS A 64 -10.67 19.87 17.61
C LYS A 64 -9.63 20.96 17.40
N LEU A 65 -8.58 20.90 18.22
CA LEU A 65 -7.38 21.74 18.10
C LEU A 65 -6.22 20.90 17.57
N ILE A 66 -5.74 21.22 16.37
CA ILE A 66 -4.59 20.58 15.75
C ILE A 66 -3.36 21.47 15.95
N VAL A 67 -2.37 20.98 16.69
CA VAL A 67 -1.13 21.71 17.00
C VAL A 67 0.08 21.06 16.34
N LYS A 68 1.06 21.87 15.94
CA LYS A 68 2.42 21.41 15.67
C LYS A 68 3.23 21.53 16.95
N LEU A 69 3.95 20.50 17.34
CA LEU A 69 4.76 20.56 18.55
C LEU A 69 5.98 21.45 18.29
N PRO A 70 6.20 22.51 19.08
CA PRO A 70 7.43 23.31 19.00
C PRO A 70 8.66 22.42 19.21
N GLN A 71 9.80 22.77 18.60
CA GLN A 71 11.03 21.96 18.71
C GLN A 71 11.40 21.63 20.17
N ARG A 72 11.22 22.59 21.09
CA ARG A 72 11.46 22.38 22.53
C ARG A 72 10.61 21.27 23.16
N LEU A 73 9.39 21.04 22.64
CA LEU A 73 8.45 20.01 23.10
C LEU A 73 8.52 18.73 22.24
N CYS A 74 9.13 18.81 21.05
CA CYS A 74 9.37 17.67 20.17
C CYS A 74 10.65 16.90 20.54
N THR A 75 11.00 16.85 21.83
CA THR A 75 12.15 16.12 22.35
C THR A 75 11.71 15.00 23.28
N HIS A 76 12.45 13.89 23.28
CA HIS A 76 12.19 12.77 24.19
C HIS A 76 12.19 13.23 25.64
N HIS A 77 13.17 14.04 26.04
CA HIS A 77 13.28 14.58 27.40
C HIS A 77 12.06 15.42 27.83
N ALA A 78 11.50 16.25 26.94
CA ALA A 78 10.35 17.08 27.28
C ALA A 78 9.07 16.27 27.51
N LEU A 79 8.81 15.25 26.69
CA LEU A 79 7.62 14.41 26.80
C LEU A 79 7.76 13.33 27.88
N GLN A 80 8.97 12.83 28.11
CA GLN A 80 9.26 11.97 29.27
C GLN A 80 9.02 12.72 30.58
N ALA A 81 9.45 13.99 30.67
CA ALA A 81 9.18 14.82 31.84
C ALA A 81 7.68 15.05 32.10
N LEU A 82 6.86 15.09 31.04
CA LEU A 82 5.39 15.15 31.16
C LEU A 82 4.82 13.82 31.66
N ALA A 83 5.25 12.70 31.06
CA ALA A 83 4.82 11.36 31.44
C ALA A 83 5.17 11.05 32.92
N ASP A 84 6.40 11.36 33.34
CA ASP A 84 6.86 11.23 34.73
C ASP A 84 5.97 12.03 35.69
N HIS A 85 5.63 13.27 35.32
CA HIS A 85 4.84 14.16 36.18
C HIS A 85 3.38 13.69 36.30
N LEU A 86 2.83 13.11 35.24
CA LEU A 86 1.49 12.52 35.22
C LEU A 86 1.46 11.07 35.75
N ALA A 87 2.59 10.55 36.25
CA ALA A 87 2.75 9.16 36.67
C ALA A 87 2.32 8.13 35.60
N ILE A 88 2.50 8.47 34.32
CA ILE A 88 2.22 7.58 33.19
C ILE A 88 3.46 6.72 33.00
N ALA A 89 3.44 5.54 33.62
CA ALA A 89 4.44 4.52 33.36
C ALA A 89 4.29 4.01 31.91
N PRO A 90 5.38 3.56 31.27
CA PRO A 90 5.23 2.63 30.17
C PRO A 90 4.33 1.49 30.65
N GLU A 91 3.23 1.26 29.94
CA GLU A 91 2.57 -0.03 30.04
C GLU A 91 3.64 -1.05 29.70
N VAL A 92 4.20 -1.69 30.73
CA VAL A 92 4.85 -2.97 30.58
C VAL A 92 3.70 -3.93 30.29
N GLU A 93 3.14 -3.83 29.09
CA GLU A 93 2.50 -4.98 28.48
C GLU A 93 3.65 -5.98 28.36
N SER A 94 3.60 -6.95 29.27
CA SER A 94 4.33 -8.21 29.23
C SER A 94 4.53 -8.62 27.78
N ALA A 95 5.76 -8.44 27.27
CA ALA A 95 6.14 -8.88 25.94
C ALA A 95 5.83 -10.38 25.71
N THR A 96 5.60 -11.13 26.78
CA THR A 96 5.09 -12.51 26.80
C THR A 96 3.63 -12.64 26.32
N ASP A 97 2.71 -11.74 26.67
CA ASP A 97 1.28 -11.89 26.33
C ASP A 97 0.98 -11.51 24.88
N GLY A 98 1.59 -10.43 24.39
CA GLY A 98 1.49 -10.04 22.98
C GLY A 98 2.14 -11.05 22.03
N ASN A 99 3.25 -11.68 22.45
CA ASN A 99 3.90 -12.73 21.67
C ASN A 99 3.10 -14.03 21.66
N ALA A 100 2.54 -14.45 22.80
CA ALA A 100 1.67 -15.62 22.87
C ALA A 100 0.39 -15.45 22.04
N ALA A 101 -0.27 -14.28 22.12
CA ALA A 101 -1.46 -13.97 21.33
C ALA A 101 -1.17 -13.96 19.83
N ARG A 102 -0.06 -13.34 19.40
CA ARG A 102 0.40 -13.36 18.01
C ARG A 102 0.71 -14.78 17.54
N THR A 103 1.45 -15.55 18.33
CA THR A 103 1.83 -16.92 17.98
C THR A 103 0.57 -17.80 17.81
N THR A 104 -0.40 -17.65 18.71
CA THR A 104 -1.70 -18.32 18.61
C THR A 104 -2.46 -17.90 17.35
N ALA A 105 -2.49 -16.60 17.04
CA ALA A 105 -3.12 -16.08 15.82
C ALA A 105 -2.45 -16.66 14.56
N LEU A 106 -1.11 -16.67 14.48
CA LEU A 106 -0.39 -17.25 13.35
C LEU A 106 -0.66 -18.75 13.18
N LEU A 107 -0.70 -19.50 14.28
CA LEU A 107 -1.06 -20.93 14.23
C LEU A 107 -2.48 -21.14 13.70
N ARG A 108 -3.45 -20.31 14.10
CA ARG A 108 -4.80 -20.37 13.53
C ARG A 108 -4.81 -20.04 12.04
N GLN A 109 -4.08 -19.01 11.63
CA GLN A 109 -3.98 -18.63 10.22
C GLN A 109 -3.36 -19.75 9.38
N LYS A 110 -2.37 -20.48 9.89
CA LYS A 110 -1.82 -21.67 9.20
C LYS A 110 -2.84 -22.79 9.03
N LEU A 111 -3.78 -22.94 9.96
CA LEU A 111 -4.86 -23.92 9.86
C LEU A 111 -5.93 -23.48 8.84
N LEU A 112 -6.21 -22.18 8.76
CA LEU A 112 -7.19 -21.60 7.83
C LEU A 112 -6.66 -21.48 6.40
N HIS A 113 -5.36 -21.22 6.26
CA HIS A 113 -4.67 -20.98 4.99
C HIS A 113 -3.46 -21.91 4.83
N PRO A 114 -3.67 -23.22 4.59
CA PRO A 114 -2.59 -24.20 4.54
C PRO A 114 -1.56 -23.93 3.43
N SER A 115 -2.00 -23.38 2.30
CA SER A 115 -1.13 -22.96 1.18
C SER A 115 -0.13 -21.86 1.58
N CYS A 116 -0.50 -21.03 2.57
CA CYS A 116 0.32 -19.94 3.07
C CYS A 116 1.19 -20.34 4.29
N ALA A 117 1.23 -21.61 4.68
CA ALA A 117 1.91 -22.02 5.93
C ALA A 117 3.41 -21.66 5.94
N GLY A 118 4.12 -21.92 4.83
CA GLY A 118 5.55 -21.57 4.68
C GLY A 118 5.79 -20.06 4.67
N LEU A 119 4.87 -19.29 4.08
CA LEU A 119 4.90 -17.82 4.09
C LEU A 119 4.74 -17.27 5.51
N LEU A 120 3.81 -17.85 6.28
CA LEU A 120 3.59 -17.49 7.68
C LEU A 120 4.79 -17.84 8.58
N ASP A 121 5.53 -18.91 8.25
CA ASP A 121 6.79 -19.23 8.93
C ASP A 121 7.87 -18.18 8.66
N ALA A 122 8.05 -17.77 7.41
CA ALA A 122 8.99 -16.71 7.03
C ALA A 122 8.65 -15.38 7.73
N LEU A 123 7.36 -15.02 7.77
CA LEU A 123 6.90 -13.76 8.33
C LEU A 123 6.83 -13.73 9.86
N ALA A 124 6.76 -14.88 10.53
CA ALA A 124 6.78 -14.95 11.98
C ALA A 124 8.02 -14.27 12.61
N GLN A 125 9.11 -14.20 11.84
CA GLN A 125 10.37 -13.54 12.23
C GLN A 125 10.48 -12.08 11.76
N SER A 126 9.48 -11.55 11.03
CA SER A 126 9.52 -10.20 10.48
C SER A 126 9.07 -9.14 11.49
N ASP A 127 9.89 -8.08 11.64
CA ASP A 127 9.58 -6.88 12.44
C ASP A 127 8.30 -6.17 11.99
N ASP A 128 7.95 -6.25 10.71
CA ASP A 128 6.75 -5.62 10.16
C ASP A 128 5.47 -6.31 10.64
N LEU A 129 5.49 -7.64 10.74
CA LEU A 129 4.38 -8.40 11.30
C LEU A 129 4.23 -8.14 12.80
N VAL A 130 5.35 -8.00 13.53
CA VAL A 130 5.33 -7.62 14.95
C VAL A 130 4.68 -6.26 15.14
N ARG A 131 5.06 -5.27 14.33
CA ARG A 131 4.49 -3.91 14.37
C ARG A 131 3.02 -3.91 13.99
N PHE A 132 2.63 -4.73 13.01
CA PHE A 132 1.25 -4.86 12.57
C PHE A 132 0.33 -5.35 13.71
N PHE A 133 0.69 -6.44 14.39
CA PHE A 133 -0.08 -6.96 15.53
C PHE A 133 -0.10 -6.01 16.73
N ARG A 134 0.94 -5.20 16.93
CA ARG A 134 0.99 -4.20 18.02
C ARG A 134 0.04 -3.03 17.81
N HIS A 135 -0.21 -2.63 16.57
CA HIS A 135 -0.88 -1.36 16.27
C HIS A 135 -2.29 -1.50 15.70
N GLN A 136 -2.73 -2.71 15.37
CA GLN A 136 -4.05 -2.95 14.80
C GLN A 136 -4.96 -3.73 15.75
N THR A 137 -6.08 -3.12 16.13
CA THR A 137 -7.13 -3.72 16.97
C THR A 137 -7.84 -4.92 16.33
N GLN A 138 -7.63 -5.15 15.03
CA GLN A 138 -8.19 -6.27 14.26
C GLN A 138 -7.10 -6.94 13.40
N ALA A 139 -5.89 -7.09 13.95
CA ALA A 139 -4.75 -7.63 13.23
C ALA A 139 -5.01 -9.05 12.69
N GLU A 140 -5.62 -9.94 13.49
CA GLU A 140 -5.92 -11.31 13.06
C GLU A 140 -6.92 -11.35 11.89
N THR A 141 -8.03 -10.61 11.99
CA THR A 141 -9.03 -10.52 10.90
C THR A 141 -8.47 -9.85 9.65
N THR A 142 -7.61 -8.83 9.82
CA THR A 142 -6.96 -8.18 8.68
C THR A 142 -5.94 -9.10 8.03
N LEU A 143 -5.20 -9.91 8.81
CA LEU A 143 -4.28 -10.90 8.29
C LEU A 143 -5.03 -12.00 7.53
N ASP A 144 -6.14 -12.52 8.05
CA ASP A 144 -7.02 -13.47 7.36
C ASP A 144 -7.44 -12.94 5.98
N GLY A 145 -7.97 -11.71 5.92
CA GLY A 145 -8.34 -11.08 4.64
C GLY A 145 -7.16 -10.87 3.68
N LEU A 146 -5.95 -10.61 4.20
CA LEU A 146 -4.75 -10.49 3.37
C LEU A 146 -4.28 -11.85 2.84
N LEU A 147 -4.39 -12.93 3.63
CA LEU A 147 -4.05 -14.28 3.19
C LEU A 147 -5.03 -14.78 2.14
N ARG A 148 -6.33 -14.53 2.30
CA ARG A 148 -7.33 -14.77 1.24
C ARG A 148 -6.99 -14.05 -0.05
N ALA A 149 -6.52 -12.80 0.05
CA ALA A 149 -6.08 -12.05 -1.13
C ALA A 149 -4.85 -12.70 -1.78
N VAL A 150 -3.88 -13.18 -1.00
CA VAL A 150 -2.71 -13.91 -1.53
C VAL A 150 -3.14 -15.20 -2.22
N GLU A 151 -3.98 -16.02 -1.58
CA GLU A 151 -4.51 -17.26 -2.18
C GLU A 151 -5.25 -16.97 -3.49
N GLN A 152 -6.12 -15.96 -3.50
CA GLN A 152 -6.81 -15.55 -4.72
C GLN A 152 -5.84 -15.17 -5.84
N LEU A 153 -4.73 -14.48 -5.52
CA LEU A 153 -3.72 -14.10 -6.52
C LEU A 153 -2.82 -15.26 -6.95
N GLN A 154 -2.63 -16.28 -6.12
CA GLN A 154 -1.90 -17.49 -6.50
C GLN A 154 -2.72 -18.38 -7.44
N ASP A 155 -4.01 -18.52 -7.16
CA ASP A 155 -4.91 -19.39 -7.91
C ASP A 155 -5.48 -18.72 -9.18
N ASN A 156 -5.60 -17.39 -9.17
CA ASN A 156 -6.21 -16.64 -10.27
C ASN A 156 -5.14 -16.00 -11.17
N HIS A 157 -5.09 -16.44 -12.43
CA HIS A 157 -4.27 -15.83 -13.46
C HIS A 157 -4.93 -14.64 -14.16
N ALA A 158 -6.21 -14.34 -13.86
CA ALA A 158 -6.90 -13.19 -14.41
C ALA A 158 -6.53 -11.90 -13.66
N ALA A 159 -6.46 -10.77 -14.37
CA ALA A 159 -6.16 -9.50 -13.74
C ALA A 159 -7.21 -9.08 -12.74
N ILE A 160 -6.71 -8.43 -11.71
CA ILE A 160 -7.53 -7.85 -10.66
C ILE A 160 -6.98 -6.49 -10.28
N THR A 161 -7.86 -5.55 -9.97
CA THR A 161 -7.42 -4.26 -9.43
C THR A 161 -7.30 -4.34 -7.91
N LEU A 162 -6.45 -3.51 -7.31
CA LEU A 162 -6.39 -3.41 -5.84
C LEU A 162 -7.74 -3.06 -5.20
N SER A 163 -8.61 -2.34 -5.93
CA SER A 163 -9.96 -2.03 -5.45
C SER A 163 -10.87 -3.25 -5.46
N GLN A 164 -10.78 -4.09 -6.49
CA GLN A 164 -11.54 -5.33 -6.59
C GLN A 164 -11.05 -6.35 -5.56
N LEU A 165 -9.73 -6.57 -5.48
CA LEU A 165 -9.11 -7.46 -4.49
C LEU A 165 -9.47 -7.06 -3.05
N GLY A 166 -9.48 -5.76 -2.76
CA GLY A 166 -9.92 -5.24 -1.45
C GLY A 166 -11.40 -5.46 -1.17
N ALA A 167 -12.27 -5.39 -2.18
CA ALA A 167 -13.69 -5.68 -2.02
C ALA A 167 -13.94 -7.18 -1.74
N ASP A 168 -13.26 -8.05 -2.48
CA ASP A 168 -13.47 -9.50 -2.41
C ASP A 168 -12.91 -10.09 -1.11
N ALA A 169 -11.67 -9.73 -0.75
CA ALA A 169 -10.96 -10.36 0.36
C ALA A 169 -11.10 -9.61 1.69
N LEU A 170 -11.32 -8.28 1.65
CA LEU A 170 -11.34 -7.40 2.84
C LEU A 170 -12.68 -6.69 3.04
N HIS A 171 -13.67 -6.92 2.15
CA HIS A 171 -14.97 -6.25 2.15
C HIS A 171 -14.88 -4.71 2.11
N ASP A 172 -13.79 -4.16 1.57
CA ASP A 172 -13.53 -2.72 1.46
C ASP A 172 -12.64 -2.41 0.24
N SER A 173 -13.25 -1.82 -0.80
CA SER A 173 -12.57 -1.45 -2.05
C SER A 173 -11.51 -0.35 -1.92
N LYS A 174 -11.35 0.23 -0.73
CA LYS A 174 -10.29 1.21 -0.42
C LYS A 174 -9.19 0.63 0.45
N ALA A 175 -9.37 -0.58 1.01
CA ALA A 175 -8.47 -1.16 2.00
C ALA A 175 -7.03 -1.31 1.51
N LEU A 176 -6.83 -1.55 0.21
CA LEU A 176 -5.52 -1.83 -0.39
C LEU A 176 -4.95 -0.66 -1.22
N ARG A 177 -5.62 0.49 -1.27
CA ARG A 177 -5.14 1.63 -2.07
C ARG A 177 -3.83 2.19 -1.54
N SER A 178 -3.66 2.22 -0.21
CA SER A 178 -2.47 2.75 0.45
C SER A 178 -2.32 2.23 1.89
N GLY A 179 -1.21 2.58 2.54
CA GLY A 179 -1.01 2.36 3.96
C GLY A 179 -0.50 0.96 4.31
N VAL A 180 -0.69 0.57 5.57
CA VAL A 180 -0.08 -0.64 6.17
C VAL A 180 -0.56 -1.93 5.52
N ARG A 181 -1.86 -2.03 5.18
CA ARG A 181 -2.43 -3.23 4.54
C ARG A 181 -1.80 -3.50 3.17
N ARG A 182 -1.68 -2.46 2.33
CA ARG A 182 -0.99 -2.57 1.03
C ARG A 182 0.47 -2.97 1.20
N LYS A 183 1.18 -2.36 2.16
CA LYS A 183 2.59 -2.71 2.42
C LYS A 183 2.73 -4.17 2.82
N LEU A 184 1.89 -4.65 3.74
CA LEU A 184 1.93 -6.03 4.19
C LEU A 184 1.57 -7.02 3.07
N LEU A 185 0.57 -6.69 2.23
CA LEU A 185 0.25 -7.48 1.02
C LEU A 185 1.46 -7.59 0.09
N VAL A 186 2.13 -6.46 -0.19
CA VAL A 186 3.32 -6.45 -1.05
C VAL A 186 4.44 -7.28 -0.43
N THR A 187 4.69 -7.18 0.88
CA THR A 187 5.69 -8.00 1.57
C THR A 187 5.35 -9.48 1.48
N LEU A 188 4.09 -9.87 1.70
CA LEU A 188 3.62 -11.26 1.56
C LEU A 188 3.91 -11.80 0.15
N LEU A 189 3.55 -11.03 -0.88
CA LEU A 189 3.74 -11.42 -2.28
C LEU A 189 5.22 -11.43 -2.68
N ALA A 190 6.01 -10.47 -2.20
CA ALA A 190 7.44 -10.39 -2.47
C ALA A 190 8.18 -11.60 -1.90
N THR A 191 7.89 -11.98 -0.65
CA THR A 191 8.44 -13.19 -0.03
C THR A 191 8.02 -14.45 -0.79
N LEU A 192 6.79 -14.49 -1.30
CA LEU A 192 6.30 -15.64 -2.07
C LEU A 192 6.98 -15.77 -3.45
N ALA A 193 7.39 -14.65 -4.03
CA ALA A 193 8.07 -14.58 -5.33
C ALA A 193 9.60 -14.46 -5.24
N GLU A 194 10.19 -14.54 -4.04
CA GLU A 194 11.62 -14.30 -3.77
C GLU A 194 12.10 -12.96 -4.41
N ALA A 195 11.32 -11.92 -4.21
CA ALA A 195 11.43 -10.62 -4.86
C ALA A 195 11.40 -9.46 -3.86
N GLU A 196 12.05 -9.60 -2.70
CA GLU A 196 12.03 -8.61 -1.62
C GLU A 196 12.66 -7.26 -2.01
N ASP A 197 13.57 -7.27 -2.99
CA ASP A 197 14.25 -6.08 -3.50
C ASP A 197 13.46 -5.37 -4.62
N ASP A 198 12.39 -5.99 -5.14
CA ASP A 198 11.59 -5.41 -6.22
C ASP A 198 10.70 -4.27 -5.73
N GLU A 199 10.42 -3.32 -6.62
CA GLU A 199 9.45 -2.28 -6.32
C GLU A 199 8.04 -2.86 -6.15
N ALA A 200 7.25 -2.26 -5.25
CA ALA A 200 5.90 -2.72 -4.95
C ALA A 200 5.00 -2.87 -6.20
N ALA A 201 5.16 -2.02 -7.21
CA ALA A 201 4.42 -2.13 -8.46
C ALA A 201 4.80 -3.37 -9.27
N GLN A 202 6.08 -3.73 -9.28
CA GLN A 202 6.59 -4.91 -9.99
C GLN A 202 6.11 -6.20 -9.32
N VAL A 203 6.20 -6.26 -7.98
CA VAL A 203 5.67 -7.39 -7.20
C VAL A 203 4.18 -7.58 -7.50
N LEU A 204 3.38 -6.51 -7.42
CA LEU A 204 1.94 -6.57 -7.70
C LEU A 204 1.64 -7.03 -9.15
N ALA A 205 2.38 -6.50 -10.13
CA ALA A 205 2.20 -6.87 -11.54
C ALA A 205 2.50 -8.35 -11.82
N ARG A 206 3.50 -8.95 -11.14
CA ARG A 206 3.82 -10.38 -11.27
C ARG A 206 2.65 -11.29 -10.89
N PHE A 207 1.80 -10.84 -9.98
CA PHE A 207 0.60 -11.54 -9.53
C PHE A 207 -0.68 -11.06 -10.25
N GLY A 208 -0.55 -10.41 -11.41
CA GLY A 208 -1.72 -9.97 -12.21
C GLY A 208 -2.48 -8.79 -11.61
N VAL A 209 -1.93 -8.10 -10.60
CA VAL A 209 -2.57 -6.91 -10.05
C VAL A 209 -2.28 -5.71 -10.95
N ILE A 210 -3.34 -5.15 -11.53
CA ILE A 210 -3.25 -4.02 -12.47
C ILE A 210 -3.97 -2.78 -11.93
N ASP A 211 -3.59 -1.60 -12.40
CA ASP A 211 -4.27 -0.36 -12.01
C ASP A 211 -5.68 -0.28 -12.60
N ASN A 212 -5.80 -0.48 -13.91
CA ASN A 212 -7.08 -0.49 -14.62
C ASN A 212 -6.95 -1.26 -15.96
N PRO A 213 -7.79 -2.27 -16.22
CA PRO A 213 -7.74 -3.08 -17.45
C PRO A 213 -7.85 -2.27 -18.75
N TYR A 214 -8.53 -1.12 -18.71
CA TYR A 214 -8.71 -0.25 -19.88
C TYR A 214 -7.58 0.75 -20.10
N THR A 215 -6.68 0.91 -19.13
CA THR A 215 -5.49 1.78 -19.28
C THR A 215 -4.19 1.00 -19.29
N THR A 216 -4.19 -0.25 -18.82
CA THR A 216 -3.11 -1.20 -19.02
C THR A 216 -3.18 -1.71 -20.45
N GLN A 217 -2.20 -1.36 -21.27
CA GLN A 217 -2.18 -1.66 -22.70
C GLN A 217 -0.76 -1.86 -23.21
N VAL A 218 -0.64 -2.56 -24.34
CA VAL A 218 0.58 -2.67 -25.13
C VAL A 218 0.41 -1.90 -26.44
N LEU A 219 1.43 -1.13 -26.81
CA LEU A 219 1.51 -0.53 -28.14
C LEU A 219 2.34 -1.47 -29.03
N LEU A 220 1.72 -1.93 -30.11
CA LEU A 220 2.28 -2.90 -31.03
C LEU A 220 2.22 -2.36 -32.46
N TYR A 221 3.23 -2.65 -33.27
CA TYR A 221 3.25 -2.36 -34.69
C TYR A 221 3.72 -3.61 -35.44
N GLY A 222 2.86 -4.18 -36.28
CA GLY A 222 3.22 -5.36 -37.06
C GLY A 222 2.04 -5.92 -37.85
N PRO A 223 2.29 -6.71 -38.91
CA PRO A 223 1.26 -7.26 -39.77
C PRO A 223 0.63 -8.50 -39.12
N LEU A 224 -0.06 -8.36 -38.00
CA LEU A 224 -0.57 -9.48 -37.20
C LEU A 224 -2.09 -9.56 -37.20
N ALA A 225 -2.59 -10.79 -37.14
CA ALA A 225 -3.95 -11.10 -36.70
C ALA A 225 -3.91 -11.99 -35.44
N TYR A 226 -4.94 -11.92 -34.63
CA TYR A 226 -5.10 -12.81 -33.47
C TYR A 226 -6.47 -13.46 -33.45
N THR A 227 -6.56 -14.62 -32.78
CA THR A 227 -7.83 -15.31 -32.53
C THR A 227 -8.18 -15.20 -31.05
N ASP A 228 -9.44 -14.87 -30.73
CA ASP A 228 -9.90 -14.83 -29.34
C ASP A 228 -10.40 -16.20 -28.83
N GLU A 229 -10.76 -16.29 -27.55
CA GLU A 229 -11.31 -17.51 -26.94
C GLU A 229 -12.60 -18.01 -27.60
N GLY A 230 -13.37 -17.10 -28.20
CA GLY A 230 -14.58 -17.43 -28.95
C GLY A 230 -14.30 -17.94 -30.38
N GLY A 231 -13.03 -18.04 -30.77
CA GLY A 231 -12.61 -18.45 -32.11
C GLY A 231 -12.74 -17.36 -33.16
N ARG A 232 -13.03 -16.10 -32.76
CA ARG A 232 -13.13 -14.98 -33.71
C ARG A 232 -11.73 -14.49 -34.06
N VAL A 233 -11.51 -14.30 -35.36
CA VAL A 233 -10.28 -13.75 -35.90
C VAL A 233 -10.38 -12.23 -36.01
N TRP A 234 -9.33 -11.55 -35.55
CA TRP A 234 -9.18 -10.10 -35.56
C TRP A 234 -7.92 -9.72 -36.35
N ASP A 235 -8.11 -9.10 -37.50
CA ASP A 235 -7.05 -8.72 -38.46
C ASP A 235 -6.81 -7.20 -38.52
N TRP A 236 -7.59 -6.43 -37.78
CA TRP A 236 -7.47 -4.97 -37.71
C TRP A 236 -6.09 -4.46 -37.28
N PRO A 237 -5.24 -5.16 -36.47
CA PRO A 237 -3.87 -4.72 -36.23
C PRO A 237 -3.04 -4.68 -37.53
N ALA A 238 -3.20 -5.68 -38.40
CA ALA A 238 -2.54 -5.70 -39.70
C ALA A 238 -3.06 -4.61 -40.64
N GLN A 239 -4.35 -4.26 -40.56
CA GLN A 239 -4.93 -3.15 -41.34
C GLN A 239 -4.31 -1.81 -40.91
N LEU A 240 -4.12 -1.57 -39.61
CA LEU A 240 -3.44 -0.38 -39.09
C LEU A 240 -1.96 -0.35 -39.47
N HIS A 241 -1.27 -1.48 -39.38
CA HIS A 241 0.11 -1.61 -39.85
C HIS A 241 0.22 -1.25 -41.35
N GLY A 242 -0.72 -1.70 -42.18
CA GLY A 242 -0.75 -1.41 -43.61
C GLY A 242 -0.87 0.08 -43.97
N ILE A 243 -1.30 0.93 -43.03
CA ILE A 243 -1.35 2.38 -43.17
C ILE A 243 -0.31 3.12 -42.31
N GLY A 244 0.68 2.40 -41.76
CA GLY A 244 1.76 2.98 -40.97
C GLY A 244 1.35 3.41 -39.56
N LEU A 245 0.32 2.79 -38.97
CA LEU A 245 -0.14 3.09 -37.61
C LEU A 245 0.13 1.92 -36.65
N ALA A 246 0.60 2.25 -35.46
CA ALA A 246 0.66 1.32 -34.35
C ALA A 246 -0.75 1.12 -33.74
N VAL A 247 -0.96 -0.05 -33.17
CA VAL A 247 -2.16 -0.43 -32.44
C VAL A 247 -1.92 -0.35 -30.93
N ALA A 248 -2.93 0.10 -30.18
CA ALA A 248 -3.02 -0.12 -28.75
C ALA A 248 -3.95 -1.31 -28.47
N LEU A 249 -3.42 -2.34 -27.80
CA LEU A 249 -4.20 -3.49 -27.32
C LEU A 249 -4.34 -3.38 -25.81
N THR A 250 -5.56 -3.39 -25.30
CA THR A 250 -5.81 -3.42 -23.85
C THR A 250 -5.38 -4.76 -23.27
N TRP A 251 -5.13 -4.78 -21.96
CA TRP A 251 -4.82 -6.01 -21.22
C TRP A 251 -5.87 -7.11 -21.46
N GLU A 252 -7.17 -6.74 -21.45
CA GLU A 252 -8.27 -7.69 -21.71
C GLU A 252 -8.16 -8.31 -23.11
N GLN A 253 -7.81 -7.51 -24.12
CA GLN A 253 -7.63 -8.02 -25.48
C GLN A 253 -6.46 -8.99 -25.56
N VAL A 254 -5.32 -8.65 -24.96
CA VAL A 254 -4.10 -9.50 -24.96
C VAL A 254 -4.39 -10.84 -24.27
N GLN A 255 -5.08 -10.82 -23.15
CA GLN A 255 -5.39 -12.04 -22.38
C GLN A 255 -6.41 -12.93 -23.05
N GLY A 256 -7.36 -12.34 -23.78
CA GLY A 256 -8.30 -13.08 -24.61
C GLY A 256 -7.67 -13.74 -25.84
N MET A 257 -6.41 -13.44 -26.19
CA MET A 257 -5.76 -14.00 -27.37
C MET A 257 -5.36 -15.46 -27.15
N ARG A 258 -5.82 -16.33 -28.05
CA ARG A 258 -5.46 -17.76 -28.09
C ARG A 258 -4.32 -18.07 -29.05
N SER A 259 -4.25 -17.33 -30.15
CA SER A 259 -3.18 -17.45 -31.13
C SER A 259 -2.93 -16.12 -31.82
N ILE A 260 -1.69 -15.92 -32.24
CA ILE A 260 -1.24 -14.77 -33.03
C ILE A 260 -0.59 -15.31 -34.29
N GLN A 261 -0.92 -14.74 -35.44
CA GLN A 261 -0.34 -15.11 -36.72
C GLN A 261 0.08 -13.86 -37.51
N PRO A 262 1.32 -13.83 -38.04
CA PRO A 262 1.70 -12.84 -39.04
C PRO A 262 0.93 -13.07 -40.34
N LEU A 263 0.38 -12.00 -40.91
CA LEU A 263 -0.27 -11.99 -42.22
C LEU A 263 0.69 -11.65 -43.37
N ALA A 264 1.91 -11.25 -43.04
CA ALA A 264 3.01 -11.02 -43.97
C ALA A 264 4.32 -11.57 -43.36
N PRO A 265 5.37 -11.81 -44.18
CA PRO A 265 6.69 -12.17 -43.66
C PRO A 265 7.18 -11.13 -42.66
N VAL A 266 7.70 -11.60 -41.53
CA VAL A 266 8.25 -10.76 -40.47
C VAL A 266 9.69 -11.15 -40.18
N ASP A 267 10.56 -10.15 -40.01
CA ASP A 267 12.00 -10.37 -39.79
C ASP A 267 12.34 -10.72 -38.32
N GLY A 268 11.38 -10.60 -37.43
CA GLY A 268 11.52 -10.90 -36.01
C GLY A 268 10.63 -10.05 -35.12
N VAL A 269 10.97 -10.00 -33.83
CA VAL A 269 10.32 -9.16 -32.82
C VAL A 269 11.34 -8.18 -32.26
N ILE A 270 10.97 -6.89 -32.22
CA ILE A 270 11.77 -5.81 -31.64
C ILE A 270 11.00 -5.22 -30.46
N THR A 271 11.60 -5.22 -29.28
CA THR A 271 11.08 -4.46 -28.14
C THR A 271 11.77 -3.10 -28.06
N SER A 272 11.01 -2.06 -27.72
CA SER A 272 11.53 -0.71 -27.59
C SER A 272 11.00 -0.05 -26.32
N GLU A 273 11.90 0.32 -25.43
CA GLU A 273 11.56 1.06 -24.22
C GLU A 273 11.22 2.52 -24.50
N ASN A 274 11.88 3.10 -25.51
CA ASN A 274 11.84 4.53 -25.78
C ASN A 274 10.81 4.86 -26.87
N ALA A 275 9.90 5.80 -26.58
CA ALA A 275 8.83 6.19 -27.50
C ALA A 275 9.36 6.75 -28.83
N ALA A 276 10.47 7.50 -28.81
CA ALA A 276 11.05 8.06 -30.03
C ALA A 276 11.71 6.97 -30.89
N SER A 277 12.33 5.96 -30.29
CA SER A 277 12.87 4.81 -31.03
C SER A 277 11.74 3.95 -31.62
N PHE A 278 10.67 3.71 -30.86
CA PHE A 278 9.48 3.03 -31.36
C PHE A 278 8.83 3.78 -32.53
N HIS A 279 8.65 5.10 -32.40
CA HIS A 279 8.09 5.94 -33.46
C HIS A 279 8.93 5.86 -34.75
N ARG A 280 10.26 5.84 -34.65
CA ARG A 280 11.14 5.66 -35.82
C ARG A 280 10.95 4.31 -36.50
N LEU A 281 10.67 3.24 -35.75
CA LEU A 281 10.38 1.93 -36.32
C LEU A 281 9.06 1.94 -37.12
N VAL A 282 8.06 2.65 -36.61
CA VAL A 282 6.76 2.85 -37.29
C VAL A 282 6.95 3.69 -38.57
N ASP A 283 7.61 4.85 -38.47
CA ASP A 283 7.89 5.72 -39.62
C ASP A 283 8.66 5.00 -40.73
N ALA A 284 9.65 4.19 -40.34
CA ALA A 284 10.46 3.41 -41.26
C ALA A 284 9.74 2.20 -41.85
N HIS A 285 8.47 1.95 -41.48
CA HIS A 285 7.69 0.79 -41.87
C HIS A 285 8.45 -0.51 -41.62
N SER A 286 8.98 -0.66 -40.40
CA SER A 286 9.79 -1.80 -40.00
C SER A 286 9.12 -3.13 -40.38
N PRO A 287 9.84 -4.08 -41.02
CA PRO A 287 9.33 -5.42 -41.34
C PRO A 287 9.24 -6.34 -40.11
N ALA A 288 9.67 -5.89 -38.93
CA ALA A 288 9.58 -6.63 -37.68
C ALA A 288 8.32 -6.27 -36.89
N ILE A 289 7.87 -7.19 -36.03
CA ILE A 289 6.86 -6.91 -35.01
C ILE A 289 7.51 -6.05 -33.93
N CYS A 290 7.08 -4.81 -33.80
CA CYS A 290 7.63 -3.86 -32.84
C CYS A 290 6.69 -3.74 -31.63
N ILE A 291 7.22 -3.85 -30.42
CA ILE A 291 6.47 -3.76 -29.16
C ILE A 291 7.07 -2.63 -28.31
N TYR A 292 6.25 -1.68 -27.90
CA TYR A 292 6.66 -0.59 -27.03
C TYR A 292 6.44 -0.96 -25.55
N THR A 293 7.51 -0.93 -24.75
CA THR A 293 7.48 -1.37 -23.33
C THR A 293 7.30 -0.21 -22.34
N ALA A 294 7.49 1.04 -22.77
CA ALA A 294 7.29 2.25 -21.95
C ALA A 294 8.09 2.31 -20.63
N GLY A 295 9.34 1.86 -20.63
CA GLY A 295 10.11 1.64 -19.41
C GLY A 295 10.01 0.19 -18.97
N TYR A 296 9.64 -0.02 -17.69
CA TYR A 296 9.32 -1.35 -17.18
C TYR A 296 8.02 -1.86 -17.83
N PRO A 297 8.04 -3.04 -18.48
CA PRO A 297 6.87 -3.58 -19.14
C PRO A 297 5.73 -3.79 -18.14
N ASN A 298 4.54 -3.31 -18.51
CA ASN A 298 3.32 -3.59 -17.76
C ASN A 298 2.81 -5.00 -18.08
N SER A 299 1.81 -5.49 -17.35
CA SER A 299 1.31 -6.86 -17.49
C SER A 299 0.65 -7.20 -18.84
N ALA A 300 0.39 -6.22 -19.72
CA ALA A 300 -0.09 -6.47 -21.09
C ALA A 300 1.06 -6.65 -22.11
N VAL A 301 2.28 -6.24 -21.76
CA VAL A 301 3.50 -6.35 -22.58
C VAL A 301 4.18 -7.68 -22.28
#